data_AF-A0A1G2YKY9-F1
#
_entry.id   AF-A0A1G2YKY9-F1
#
_cell.length_a   1.000
_cell.length_b   1.000
_cell.length_c   1.000
_cell.angle_alpha   90.00
_cell.angle_beta   90.00
_cell.angle_gamma   90.00
#
_symmetry.space_group_name_H-M   'P 1'
#
loop_
_entity.id
_entity.type
_entity.pdbx_description
1 polymer ?
#
loop_
_entity_poly.entity_id
_entity_poly.type
_entity_poly.pdbx_seq_one_letter_code
_entity_poly.pdbx_strand_id
1 'polypeptide(L)' 'MKIRKYRCNYAREPLSAFGLVLGHERELGYFSLSELESCQGPLGLRIERDLHFAPTPLSKIRMKNE' A
#
# COMPACT_ATOMS: atom_id res chain seq x y z
N MET A 1 -8.35 -3.35 0.09
CA MET A 1 -6.89 -3.15 0.27
C MET A 1 -6.64 -1.71 0.71
N LYS A 2 -6.36 -1.45 2.00
CA LYS A 2 -5.93 -0.10 2.45
C LYS A 2 -4.42 0.00 2.29
N ILE A 3 -3.98 0.72 1.26
CA ILE A 3 -2.55 0.85 0.95
C ILE A 3 -2.01 2.06 1.71
N ARG A 4 -1.21 1.77 2.74
CA ARG A 4 -0.59 2.80 3.60
C ARG A 4 0.72 3.21 2.96
N LYS A 5 0.77 4.43 2.42
CA LYS A 5 1.89 4.96 1.65
C LYS A 5 3.05 5.35 2.56
N TYR A 6 4.20 4.69 2.44
CA TYR A 6 5.47 5.24 2.95
C TYR A 6 6.30 5.67 1.74
N ARG A 7 6.51 6.99 1.62
CA ARG A 7 7.34 7.56 0.55
C ARG A 7 8.80 7.36 0.91
N CYS A 8 9.48 6.43 0.25
CA CYS A 8 10.93 6.36 0.22
C CYS A 8 11.37 6.68 -1.22
N ASN A 9 11.97 7.85 -1.45
CA ASN A 9 12.61 8.15 -2.72
C ASN A 9 13.99 7.47 -2.72
N TYR A 10 14.08 6.19 -3.10
CA TYR A 10 15.35 5.65 -3.59
C TYR A 10 15.07 4.79 -4.82
N ALA A 11 15.59 5.27 -5.93
CA ALA A 11 15.25 4.87 -7.28
C ALA A 11 15.71 3.44 -7.60
N ARG A 12 14.81 2.69 -8.25
CA ARG A 12 15.16 1.70 -9.28
C ARG A 12 14.05 1.51 -10.32
N GLU A 13 12.80 1.84 -9.96
CA GLU A 13 11.63 1.88 -10.84
C GLU A 13 10.83 3.17 -10.58
N PRO A 14 10.29 3.87 -11.60
CA PRO A 14 9.74 5.23 -11.46
C PRO A 14 8.48 5.34 -10.59
N LEU A 15 7.90 4.24 -10.09
CA LEU A 15 6.61 4.23 -9.39
C LEU A 15 6.51 3.19 -8.27
N SER A 16 7.58 2.92 -7.52
CA SER A 16 7.50 2.04 -6.34
C SER A 16 7.19 2.80 -5.05
N ALA A 17 6.48 2.15 -4.13
CA ALA A 17 6.27 2.63 -2.76
C ALA A 17 6.62 1.54 -1.76
N PHE A 18 7.07 1.93 -0.56
CA PHE A 18 7.33 0.99 0.54
C PHE A 18 6.16 1.00 1.52
N GLY A 19 5.84 -0.14 2.12
CA GLY A 19 4.83 -0.21 3.17
C GLY A 19 4.39 -1.61 3.56
N LEU A 20 3.49 -1.66 4.53
CA LEU A 20 2.80 -2.88 4.94
C LEU A 20 1.60 -3.12 4.01
N VAL A 21 1.57 -4.28 3.37
CA VAL A 21 0.46 -4.78 2.55
C VAL A 21 -0.28 -5.86 3.33
N LEU A 22 -1.60 -5.75 3.39
CA LEU A 22 -2.51 -6.73 3.98
C LEU A 22 -3.38 -7.29 2.85
N GLY A 23 -2.85 -8.31 2.16
CA GLY A 23 -3.50 -8.99 1.04
C GLY A 23 -3.81 -10.45 1.37
N HIS A 24 -3.43 -11.37 0.47
CA HIS A 24 -3.45 -12.81 0.74
C HIS A 24 -2.49 -13.18 1.87
N GLU A 25 -1.32 -12.53 1.89
CA GLU A 25 -0.35 -12.60 2.96
C GLU A 25 -0.06 -11.20 3.49
N ARG A 26 0.65 -11.17 4.62
CA ARG A 26 1.13 -9.93 5.24
C ARG A 26 2.55 -9.70 4.79
N GLU A 27 2.77 -8.61 4.06
CA GLU A 27 4.06 -8.32 3.46
C GLU A 27 4.52 -6.92 3.86
N LEU A 28 5.79 -6.78 4.23
CA LEU A 28 6.44 -5.49 4.49
C LEU A 28 7.55 -5.31 3.45
N GLY A 29 7.34 -4.43 2.48
CA GLY A 29 8.24 -4.35 1.33
C GLY A 29 7.89 -3.24 0.36
N TYR A 30 8.57 -3.26 -0.78
CA TYR A 30 8.25 -2.40 -1.92
C TYR A 30 7.15 -3.04 -2.77
N PHE A 31 6.27 -2.20 -3.32
CA PHE A 31 5.23 -2.61 -4.26
C PHE A 31 5.08 -1.56 -5.37
N SER A 32 4.57 -1.99 -6.53
CA SER A 32 4.41 -1.12 -7.70
C SER A 32 3.11 -0.34 -7.66
N LEU A 33 3.18 0.98 -7.80
CA LEU A 33 1.98 1.82 -7.93
C LEU A 33 1.28 1.63 -9.27
N SER A 34 2.00 1.30 -10.35
CA SER A 34 1.38 1.06 -11.66
C SER A 34 0.54 -0.21 -11.69
N GLU A 35 0.98 -1.26 -10.98
CA GLU A 35 0.18 -2.47 -10.79
C GLU A 35 -1.13 -2.13 -10.07
N LEU A 36 -1.04 -1.37 -8.98
CA LEU A 36 -2.20 -0.94 -8.20
C LEU A 36 -3.19 -0.06 -8.99
N GLU A 37 -2.69 0.80 -9.88
CA GLU A 37 -3.52 1.64 -10.77
C GLU A 37 -4.23 0.80 -11.85
N SER A 38 -3.60 -0.29 -12.29
CA SER A 38 -4.19 -1.21 -13.27
C SER A 38 -5.23 -2.16 -12.67
N CYS A 39 -5.20 -2.38 -11.35
CA CYS A 39 -6.12 -3.27 -10.66
C CYS A 39 -7.57 -2.78 -10.75
N GLN A 40 -8.45 -3.67 -11.22
CA GLN A 40 -9.90 -3.50 -11.20
C GLN A 40 -10.50 -4.50 -10.22
N GLY A 41 -11.10 -3.97 -9.15
CA GLY A 41 -11.84 -4.77 -8.18
C GLY A 41 -13.24 -5.15 -8.68
N PRO A 42 -14.04 -5.78 -7.82
CA PRO A 42 -15.44 -6.06 -8.09
C PRO A 42 -16.17 -4.79 -8.57
N LEU A 43 -17.07 -4.95 -9.53
CA LEU A 43 -17.83 -3.84 -10.14
C LEU A 43 -16.96 -2.81 -10.88
N GLY A 44 -15.73 -3.14 -11.27
CA GLY A 44 -14.83 -2.26 -12.01
C GLY A 44 -14.23 -1.13 -11.17
N LEU A 45 -14.34 -1.21 -9.84
CA LEU A 45 -13.82 -0.18 -8.93
C LEU A 45 -12.30 -0.25 -8.83
N ARG A 46 -11.65 0.90 -8.94
CA ARG A 46 -10.20 1.02 -8.75
C ARG A 46 -9.84 1.16 -7.28
N ILE A 47 -8.57 0.92 -6.97
CA ILE A 47 -8.03 1.13 -5.63
C ILE A 47 -8.02 2.63 -5.29
N GLU A 48 -8.54 2.97 -4.13
CA GLU A 48 -8.58 4.35 -3.63
C GLU A 48 -7.30 4.74 -2.90
N ARG A 49 -6.91 6.02 -3.03
CA ARG A 49 -5.79 6.62 -2.28
C ARG A 49 -6.31 7.59 -1.24
N ASP A 50 -5.82 7.45 -0.01
CA ASP A 50 -6.10 8.40 1.07
C ASP A 50 -5.20 9.65 0.92
N LEU A 51 -5.81 10.80 0.64
CA LEU A 51 -5.13 12.09 0.48
C LEU A 51 -4.73 12.74 1.82
N HIS A 52 -5.36 12.32 2.93
CA HIS A 52 -5.14 12.88 4.26
C HIS A 52 -4.34 11.93 5.16
N PHE A 53 -3.58 11.02 4.55
CA PHE A 53 -2.80 10.03 5.26
C PHE A 53 -1.76 10.68 6.19
N ALA A 54 -1.85 10.37 7.49
CA ALA A 54 -0.86 10.72 8.49
C ALA A 54 0.12 9.55 8.70
N PRO A 55 1.43 9.72 8.45
CA PRO A 55 2.43 8.69 8.70
C PRO A 55 2.35 8.19 10.15
N THR A 56 2.24 6.87 10.31
CA THR A 56 2.13 6.21 11.61
C THR A 56 3.20 5.14 11.70
N PRO A 57 4.00 5.07 12.79
CA PRO A 57 4.95 3.99 12.99
C PRO A 57 4.26 2.63 12.98
N LEU A 58 4.88 1.64 12.32
CA LEU A 58 4.35 0.28 12.24
C LEU A 58 4.08 -0.31 13.64
N SER A 59 4.92 0.01 14.64
CA SER A 59 4.77 -0.40 16.04
C SER A 59 3.48 0.10 16.72
N LYS A 60 2.85 1.16 16.19
CA LYS A 60 1.58 1.70 16.73
C LYS A 60 0.35 1.12 16.02
N ILE A 61 0.52 0.31 14.98
CA ILE A 61 -0.57 -0.29 14.23
C ILE A 61 -1.05 -1.54 14.97
N ARG A 62 -2.29 -1.53 15.48
CA ARG A 62 -2.92 -2.73 16.06
C ARG A 62 -3.23 -3.72 14.95
N MET A 63 -2.55 -4.86 14.97
CA MET A 63 -2.80 -5.97 14.04
C MET A 63 -3.96 -6.80 14.60
N LYS A 64 -5.00 -7.04 13.78
CA LYS A 64 -5.98 -8.10 14.09
C LYS A 64 -5.32 -9.42 13.73
N ASN A 65 -5.28 -10.37 14.66
CA ASN A 65 -4.94 -11.75 14.33
C ASN A 65 -6.25 -12.37 13.83
N GLU A 66 -6.29 -12.76 12.57
CA GLU A 66 -7.36 -13.57 11.99
C GLU A 66 -7.01 -15.04 12.18
#